data_AF-A0A8J8CF62-F1
#
_entry.id   AF-A0A8J8CF62-F1
#
_cell.length_a   1.000
_cell.length_b   1.000
_cell.length_c   1.000
_cell.angle_alpha   90.00
_cell.angle_beta   90.00
_cell.angle_gamma   90.00
#
_symmetry.space_group_name_H-M   'P 1'
#
loop_
_entity.id
_entity.type
_entity.pdbx_description
1 polymer ?
#
loop_
_entity_poly.entity_id
_entity_poly.type
_entity_poly.pdbx_seq_one_letter_code
_entity_poly.pdbx_strand_id
1 'polypeptide(L)'
;MNRTGDKLNYLYSISHAISTFLLGLAGLQNDAFLNYGLTWVIASVVLIVIVLVNVIILIYVERKELGRFMDRRGPMVVGPAGFFQNFADAFKLLVKEMILP
;
A
#
# COMPACT_ATOMS: atom_id res chain seq x y z
N MET A 1 -2.25 -21.86 -49.22
CA MET A 1 -2.52 -20.56 -48.57
C MET A 1 -2.97 -20.82 -47.14
N ASN A 2 -2.36 -20.11 -46.19
CA ASN A 2 -2.02 -20.61 -44.88
C ASN A 2 -3.20 -20.55 -43.88
N ARG A 3 -3.97 -21.64 -43.73
CA ARG A 3 -5.12 -21.71 -42.79
C ARG A 3 -4.76 -21.41 -41.33
N THR A 4 -3.48 -21.58 -40.96
CA THR A 4 -2.96 -21.23 -39.62
C THR A 4 -2.71 -19.73 -39.49
N GLY A 5 -2.38 -19.03 -40.59
CA GLY A 5 -2.18 -17.58 -40.62
C GLY A 5 -3.49 -16.80 -40.45
N ASP A 6 -4.59 -17.33 -41.00
CA ASP A 6 -5.92 -16.72 -40.81
C ASP A 6 -6.33 -16.76 -39.34
N LYS A 7 -6.17 -17.91 -38.66
CA LYS A 7 -6.44 -18.04 -37.23
C LYS A 7 -5.59 -17.09 -36.38
N LEU A 8 -4.32 -16.89 -36.74
CA LEU A 8 -3.43 -15.98 -36.02
C LEU A 8 -3.89 -14.51 -36.15
N ASN A 9 -4.38 -14.11 -37.32
CA ASN A 9 -4.93 -12.78 -37.56
C ASN A 9 -6.29 -12.56 -36.85
N TYR A 10 -7.14 -13.58 -36.78
CA TYR A 10 -8.38 -13.53 -35.99
C TYR A 10 -8.09 -13.45 -34.48
N LEU A 11 -7.09 -14.17 -33.98
CA LEU A 11 -6.70 -14.09 -32.57
C LEU A 11 -6.07 -12.72 -32.24
N TYR A 12 -5.28 -12.16 -33.15
CA TYR A 12 -4.70 -10.82 -32.99
C TYR A 12 -5.77 -9.72 -33.03
N SER A 13 -6.76 -9.81 -33.94
CA SER A 13 -7.85 -8.83 -34.00
C SER A 13 -8.77 -8.88 -32.77
N ILE A 14 -9.05 -10.07 -32.24
CA ILE A 14 -9.81 -10.25 -31.01
C ILE A 14 -9.04 -9.70 -29.80
N SER A 15 -7.74 -10.00 -29.69
CA SER A 15 -6.88 -9.47 -28.62
C SER A 15 -6.79 -7.94 -28.69
N HIS A 16 -6.63 -7.39 -29.89
CA HIS A 16 -6.54 -5.93 -30.08
C HIS A 16 -7.87 -5.25 -29.73
N ALA A 17 -9.02 -5.81 -30.16
CA ALA A 17 -10.35 -5.29 -29.83
C ALA A 17 -10.63 -5.29 -28.32
N ILE A 18 -10.19 -6.33 -27.61
CA ILE A 18 -10.31 -6.40 -26.14
C ILE A 18 -9.41 -5.34 -25.49
N SER A 19 -8.16 -5.19 -25.96
CA SER A 19 -7.23 -4.23 -25.40
C SER A 19 -7.68 -2.78 -25.61
N THR A 20 -8.23 -2.44 -26.78
CA THR A 20 -8.73 -1.09 -27.09
C THR A 20 -10.03 -0.79 -26.38
N PHE A 21 -10.88 -1.80 -26.17
CA PHE A 21 -12.08 -1.69 -25.33
C PHE A 21 -11.73 -1.46 -23.86
N LEU A 22 -10.73 -2.17 -23.31
CA LEU A 22 -10.25 -1.97 -21.94
C LEU A 22 -9.53 -0.63 -21.76
N LEU A 23 -8.75 -0.18 -22.74
CA LEU A 23 -8.15 1.16 -22.78
C LEU A 23 -9.21 2.26 -22.91
N GLY A 24 -10.29 2.02 -23.65
CA GLY A 24 -11.44 2.95 -23.76
C GLY A 24 -12.23 3.07 -22.45
N LEU A 25 -12.32 1.98 -21.67
CA LEU A 25 -12.93 2.00 -20.33
C LEU A 25 -12.03 2.69 -19.31
N ALA A 26 -10.71 2.52 -19.41
CA ALA A 26 -9.72 3.27 -18.62
C ALA A 26 -9.63 4.76 -19.01
N GLY A 27 -10.01 5.12 -20.24
CA GLY A 27 -9.99 6.48 -20.78
C GLY A 27 -11.27 7.31 -20.55
N LEU A 28 -12.33 6.71 -19.98
CA LEU A 28 -13.60 7.38 -19.69
C LEU A 28 -13.62 8.20 -18.38
N GLN A 29 -12.52 8.26 -17.62
CA GLN A 29 -12.36 9.23 -16.55
C GLN A 29 -11.85 10.57 -17.13
N ASN A 30 -12.67 11.24 -17.95
CA ASN A 30 -12.35 12.56 -18.52
C ASN A 30 -13.34 13.65 -18.08
N ASP A 31 -13.25 14.01 -16.80
CA ASP A 31 -13.39 15.38 -16.31
C ASP A 31 -11.98 15.82 -15.92
N ALA A 32 -11.19 16.22 -16.92
CA ALA A 32 -9.74 16.35 -16.82
C ALA A 32 -9.25 17.04 -15.52
N PHE A 33 -9.86 18.15 -15.11
CA PHE A 33 -9.43 18.87 -13.90
C PHE A 33 -9.73 18.16 -12.57
N LEU A 34 -10.92 17.54 -12.43
CA LEU A 34 -11.28 16.84 -11.19
C LEU A 34 -10.59 15.48 -11.10
N ASN A 35 -10.37 14.80 -12.22
CA ASN A 35 -9.70 13.50 -12.24
C ASN A 35 -8.20 13.62 -11.99
N TYR A 36 -7.50 14.59 -12.59
CA TYR A 36 -6.09 14.80 -12.24
C TYR A 36 -5.94 15.17 -10.77
N GLY A 37 -6.76 16.10 -10.24
CA GLY A 37 -6.76 16.47 -8.82
C GLY A 37 -7.01 15.28 -7.90
N LEU A 38 -8.05 14.48 -8.18
CA LEU A 38 -8.40 13.29 -7.41
C LEU A 38 -7.29 12.24 -7.45
N THR A 39 -6.66 12.00 -8.61
CA THR A 39 -5.52 11.07 -8.73
C THR A 39 -4.32 11.52 -7.89
N TRP A 40 -3.99 12.82 -7.85
CA TRP A 40 -2.90 13.34 -7.01
C TRP A 40 -3.20 13.20 -5.51
N VAL A 41 -4.45 13.43 -5.09
CA VAL A 41 -4.87 13.23 -3.69
C VAL A 41 -4.80 11.76 -3.30
N ILE A 42 -5.27 10.86 -4.16
CA ILE A 42 -5.18 9.42 -3.91
C ILE A 42 -3.71 8.98 -3.84
N ALA A 43 -2.87 9.46 -4.77
CA ALA A 43 -1.44 9.14 -4.78
C ALA A 43 -0.72 9.64 -3.51
N SER A 44 -1.03 10.84 -3.04
CA SER A 44 -0.42 11.38 -1.81
C SER A 44 -0.85 10.62 -0.56
N VAL A 45 -2.13 10.25 -0.46
CA VAL A 45 -2.66 9.42 0.62
C VAL A 45 -1.99 8.04 0.63
N VAL A 46 -1.86 7.40 -0.54
CA VAL A 46 -1.17 6.11 -0.66
C VAL A 46 0.30 6.23 -0.22
N LEU A 47 0.99 7.30 -0.62
CA LEU A 47 2.37 7.55 -0.21
C LEU A 47 2.49 7.72 1.31
N ILE A 48 1.60 8.50 1.92
CA ILE A 48 1.55 8.69 3.38
C ILE A 48 1.34 7.35 4.10
N VAL A 49 0.41 6.51 3.62
CA VAL A 49 0.15 5.19 4.20
C VAL A 49 1.39 4.30 4.11
N ILE A 50 2.07 4.29 2.97
CA ILE A 50 3.32 3.51 2.79
C ILE A 50 4.38 3.99 3.79
N VAL A 51 4.56 5.30 3.96
CA VAL A 51 5.52 5.86 4.92
C VAL A 51 5.14 5.47 6.35
N LEU A 52 3.87 5.58 6.74
CA LEU A 52 3.39 5.18 8.08
C LEU A 52 3.67 3.70 8.38
N VAL A 53 3.40 2.81 7.42
CA VAL A 53 3.69 1.38 7.57
C VAL A 53 5.19 1.13 7.72
N ASN A 54 6.02 1.80 6.91
CA ASN A 54 7.47 1.71 7.02
C ASN A 54 7.97 2.19 8.39
N VAL A 55 7.45 3.31 8.90
CA VAL A 55 7.82 3.84 10.21
C VAL A 55 7.44 2.88 11.34
N ILE A 56 6.25 2.28 11.30
CA ILE A 56 5.82 1.29 12.32
C ILE A 56 6.76 0.09 12.35
N ILE A 57 7.18 -0.41 11.18
CA ILE A 57 8.12 -1.51 11.06
C ILE A 57 9.52 -1.09 11.53
N LEU A 58 9.98 0.11 11.16
CA LEU A 58 11.28 0.63 11.54
C LEU A 58 11.40 0.76 13.06
N ILE A 59 10.40 1.32 13.74
CA ILE A 59 10.37 1.44 15.21
C ILE A 59 10.41 0.06 15.86
N TYR A 60 9.71 -0.93 15.30
CA TYR A 60 9.75 -2.31 15.80
C TYR A 60 11.15 -2.91 15.67
N VAL A 61 11.82 -2.74 14.53
CA VAL A 61 13.18 -3.21 14.29
C VAL A 61 14.16 -2.52 15.23
N GLU A 62 14.10 -1.19 15.32
CA GLU A 62 14.96 -0.38 16.19
C GLU A 62 14.88 -0.85 17.65
N ARG A 63 13.66 -1.03 18.19
CA ARG A 63 13.45 -1.55 19.56
C ARG A 63 14.07 -2.95 19.75
N LYS A 64 14.09 -3.78 18.70
CA LYS A 64 14.70 -5.11 18.74
C LYS A 64 16.22 -5.06 18.63
N GLU A 65 16.78 -4.18 17.81
CA GLU A 65 18.23 -3.93 17.71
C GLU A 65 18.79 -3.36 19.02
N LEU A 66 18.12 -2.36 19.60
CA LEU A 66 18.51 -1.77 20.90
C LEU A 66 18.51 -2.80 22.04
N GLY A 67 17.60 -3.77 22.01
CA GLY A 67 17.63 -4.89 22.95
C GLY A 67 18.88 -5.75 22.78
N ARG A 68 19.23 -6.11 21.54
CA ARG A 68 20.42 -6.91 21.22
C ARG A 68 21.72 -6.23 21.65
N PHE A 69 21.83 -4.91 21.48
CA PHE A 69 23.02 -4.17 21.93
C PHE A 69 23.17 -4.11 23.45
N MET A 70 22.06 -4.21 24.19
CA MET A 70 22.03 -4.12 25.66
C MET A 70 21.93 -5.50 26.33
N ASP A 71 22.16 -6.59 25.60
CA ASP A 71 22.00 -7.99 26.06
C ASP A 71 20.66 -8.24 26.79
N ARG A 72 19.59 -7.61 26.29
CA ARG A 72 18.22 -7.82 26.77
C ARG A 72 17.30 -8.15 25.61
N ARG A 73 16.34 -9.05 25.82
CA ARG A 73 15.36 -9.33 24.77
C ARG A 73 14.48 -8.09 24.55
N GLY A 74 14.36 -7.70 23.27
CA GLY A 74 13.44 -6.64 22.83
C GLY A 74 11.97 -6.99 23.09
N PRO A 75 11.02 -6.15 22.66
CA PRO A 75 9.60 -6.32 22.98
C PRO A 75 9.04 -7.66 22.45
N MET A 76 8.49 -8.49 23.34
CA MET A 76 7.95 -9.83 23.03
C MET A 76 6.52 -10.07 23.59
N VAL A 77 5.88 -9.05 24.18
CA VAL A 77 4.73 -9.24 25.08
C VAL A 77 3.37 -9.20 24.37
N VAL A 78 3.21 -8.39 23.32
CA VAL A 78 1.92 -8.26 22.58
C VAL A 78 2.05 -8.81 21.16
N GLY A 79 1.66 -10.09 21.00
CA GLY A 79 1.60 -10.85 19.74
C GLY A 79 2.82 -11.74 19.46
N PRO A 80 2.76 -12.65 18.46
CA PRO A 80 3.91 -13.43 18.04
C PRO A 80 5.02 -12.48 17.57
N ALA A 81 6.16 -12.51 18.27
CA ALA A 81 7.28 -11.60 18.11
C ALA A 81 7.02 -10.10 18.42
N GLY A 82 5.91 -9.70 19.03
CA GLY A 82 5.71 -8.32 19.50
C GLY A 82 5.29 -7.29 18.44
N PHE A 83 4.80 -7.72 17.28
CA PHE A 83 4.37 -6.83 16.18
C PHE A 83 3.26 -5.84 16.61
N PHE A 84 2.35 -6.26 17.49
CA PHE A 84 1.25 -5.41 17.96
C PHE A 84 1.67 -4.42 19.05
N GLN A 85 2.94 -4.41 19.48
CA GLN A 85 3.42 -3.52 20.53
C GLN A 85 3.26 -2.04 20.18
N ASN A 86 3.56 -1.65 18.94
CA ASN A 86 3.45 -0.25 18.51
C ASN A 86 1.98 0.20 18.43
N PHE A 87 1.06 -0.70 18.10
CA PHE A 87 -0.38 -0.42 18.11
C PHE A 87 -0.94 -0.32 19.54
N ALA A 88 -0.48 -1.19 20.45
CA ALA A 88 -0.86 -1.14 21.86
C ALA A 88 -0.36 0.15 22.54
N ASP A 89 0.84 0.63 22.19
CA ASP A 89 1.40 1.89 22.67
C ASP A 89 0.57 3.10 22.16
N ALA A 90 0.21 3.09 20.87
CA ALA A 90 -0.68 4.10 20.31
C ALA A 90 -2.06 4.12 20.98
N PHE A 91 -2.68 2.95 21.18
CA PHE A 91 -3.97 2.85 21.85
C PHE A 91 -3.90 3.32 23.31
N LYS A 92 -2.81 2.98 24.01
CA LYS A 92 -2.55 3.47 25.37
C LYS A 92 -2.47 4.99 25.42
N LEU A 93 -1.87 5.64 24.43
CA LEU A 93 -1.84 7.10 24.33
C LEU A 93 -3.22 7.71 24.06
N LEU A 94 -4.07 7.05 23.27
CA LEU A 94 -5.43 7.54 22.99
C LEU A 94 -6.36 7.50 24.21
N VAL A 95 -6.17 6.49 25.08
CA VAL A 95 -6.97 6.32 26.32
C VAL A 95 -6.41 7.15 27.48
N LYS A 96 -5.14 7.56 27.40
CA LYS A 96 -4.51 8.39 28.42
C LYS A 96 -5.25 9.73 28.48
N GLU A 97 -5.72 10.11 29.67
CA GLU A 97 -6.31 11.43 29.90
C GLU A 97 -5.38 12.53 29.38
N MET A 98 -5.91 13.42 28.53
CA MET A 98 -5.19 14.63 28.11
C MET A 98 -5.17 15.60 29.29
N ILE A 99 -4.14 15.48 30.11
CA ILE A 99 -3.87 16.47 31.16
C ILE A 99 -3.35 17.72 30.42
N LEU A 100 -4.24 18.69 30.22
CA LEU A 100 -3.86 20.06 29.89
C LEU A 100 -3.11 20.62 31.11
N PRO A 101 -1.92 21.20 30.94
CA PRO A 101 -1.12 21.71 32.06
C PRO A 101 -1.86 22.80 32.87
#